data_AF-A0A3E0HJ46-F1
#
_entry.id   AF-A0A3E0HJ46-F1
#
_cell.length_a   1.000
_cell.length_b   1.000
_cell.length_c   1.000
_cell.angle_alpha   90.00
_cell.angle_beta   90.00
_cell.angle_gamma   90.00
#
_symmetry.space_group_name_H-M   'P 1'
#
loop_
_entity.id
_entity.type
_entity.pdbx_description
1 polymer ?
#
loop_
_entity_poly.entity_id
_entity_poly.type
_entity_poly.pdbx_seq_one_letter_code
_entity_poly.pdbx_strand_id
1 'polypeptide(L)' 'MMERAGKKKSNVNKYQLWQQHNKPIELWSEKVIQQKIDYIHNNPVESGFVKAPIDWKYSSARNYQDDQTVLEIDI' A
#
# COMPACT_ATOMS: atom_id res chain seq x y z
N MET A 1 8.19 0.48 21.45
CA MET A 1 6.93 0.58 20.66
C MET A 1 6.33 -0.80 20.36
N MET A 2 7.06 -1.70 19.70
CA MET A 2 6.57 -3.03 19.30
C MET A 2 6.31 -3.99 20.48
N GLU A 3 7.11 -3.92 21.54
CA GLU A 3 6.89 -4.72 22.75
C GLU A 3 5.59 -4.32 23.46
N ARG A 4 5.34 -3.00 23.53
CA ARG A 4 4.10 -2.43 24.08
C ARG A 4 2.87 -2.87 23.27
N ALA A 5 3.00 -2.99 21.95
CA ALA A 5 1.94 -3.50 21.10
C ALA A 5 1.68 -5.00 21.36
N GLY A 6 2.74 -5.81 21.49
CA GLY A 6 2.65 -7.24 21.81
C GLY A 6 1.97 -7.51 23.15
N LYS A 7 2.33 -6.77 24.21
CA LYS A 7 1.70 -6.91 25.55
C LYS A 7 0.18 -6.67 25.57
N LYS A 8 -0.38 -5.98 24.57
CA LYS A 8 -1.82 -5.72 24.47
C LYS A 8 -2.60 -6.85 23.79
N LYS A 9 -1.94 -7.89 23.27
CA LYS A 9 -2.56 -8.97 22.51
C LYS A 9 -2.19 -10.32 23.11
N SER A 10 -3.20 -11.14 23.42
CA SER A 10 -3.02 -12.46 24.04
C SER A 10 -2.36 -13.49 23.14
N ASN A 11 -2.42 -13.31 21.82
CA ASN A 11 -1.84 -14.19 20.81
C ASN A 11 -0.44 -13.75 20.33
N VAL A 12 0.18 -12.76 20.97
CA VAL A 12 1.52 -12.30 20.64
C VAL A 12 2.47 -12.60 21.80
N ASN A 13 3.61 -13.22 21.51
CA ASN A 13 4.57 -13.61 22.53
C ASN A 13 5.37 -12.42 23.08
N LYS A 14 6.10 -11.67 22.22
CA LYS A 14 7.02 -10.61 22.67
C LYS A 14 6.91 -9.28 21.92
N TYR A 15 6.94 -9.29 20.59
CA TYR A 15 6.89 -8.08 19.77
C TYR A 15 5.78 -8.20 18.72
N GLN A 16 5.03 -7.11 18.53
CA GLN A 16 4.07 -6.99 17.45
C GLN A 16 4.53 -5.92 16.46
N LEU A 17 4.82 -6.36 15.23
CA LEU A 17 5.07 -5.48 14.09
C LEU A 17 3.78 -5.21 13.31
N TRP A 18 3.07 -6.28 12.94
CA TRP A 18 1.84 -6.19 12.15
C TRP A 18 0.64 -5.76 12.97
N GLN A 19 -0.19 -4.88 12.41
CA GLN A 19 -1.52 -4.61 12.96
C GLN A 19 -2.46 -5.77 12.59
N GLN A 20 -3.37 -6.14 13.48
CA GLN A 20 -4.26 -7.30 13.29
C GLN A 20 -5.43 -7.02 12.33
N HIS A 21 -5.72 -5.75 12.03
CA HIS A 21 -6.80 -5.36 11.13
C HIS A 21 -6.23 -4.94 9.78
N ASN A 22 -6.78 -5.50 8.70
CA ASN A 22 -6.32 -5.32 7.32
C ASN A 22 -7.28 -4.51 6.43
N LYS A 23 -8.41 -4.01 6.96
CA LYS A 23 -9.40 -3.17 6.24
C LYS A 23 -9.70 -3.69 4.81
N PRO A 24 -10.25 -4.90 4.64
CA PRO A 24 -10.58 -5.40 3.31
C PRO A 24 -11.69 -4.53 2.70
N ILE A 25 -11.54 -4.19 1.42
CA ILE A 25 -12.56 -3.47 0.65
C ILE A 25 -12.80 -4.29 -0.62
N GLU A 26 -14.04 -4.68 -0.84
CA GLU A 26 -14.45 -5.40 -2.04
C GLU A 26 -14.44 -4.48 -3.27
N LEU A 27 -13.93 -5.01 -4.37
CA LEU A 27 -13.86 -4.33 -5.66
C LEU A 27 -14.99 -4.86 -6.56
N TRP A 28 -16.14 -4.18 -6.53
CA TRP A 28 -17.38 -4.67 -7.15
C TRP A 28 -17.76 -3.96 -8.46
N SER A 29 -17.05 -2.90 -8.83
CA SER A 29 -17.24 -2.21 -10.11
C SER A 29 -15.96 -1.58 -10.59
N GLU A 30 -15.87 -1.34 -11.90
CA GLU A 30 -14.77 -0.62 -12.54
C GLU A 30 -14.52 0.74 -11.88
N LYS A 31 -15.58 1.47 -11.55
CA LYS A 31 -15.47 2.76 -10.84
C LYS A 31 -14.78 2.62 -9.48
N VAL A 32 -15.10 1.56 -8.72
CA VAL A 32 -14.47 1.32 -7.42
C VAL A 32 -13.03 0.84 -7.58
N ILE A 33 -12.75 0.02 -8.59
CA ILE A 33 -11.39 -0.43 -8.93
C ILE A 33 -10.52 0.80 -9.25
N GLN A 34 -10.96 1.66 -10.16
CA GLN A 34 -10.23 2.86 -10.54
C GLN A 34 -9.98 3.77 -9.35
N GLN A 35 -11.00 3.99 -8.50
CA GLN A 35 -10.84 4.77 -7.29
C GLN A 35 -9.73 4.22 -6.36
N LYS A 36 -9.60 2.89 -6.24
CA LYS A 36 -8.55 2.27 -5.42
C LYS A 36 -7.18 2.35 -6.07
N ILE A 37 -7.09 2.21 -7.38
CA ILE A 37 -5.84 2.44 -8.13
C ILE A 37 -5.35 3.86 -7.87
N ASP A 38 -6.22 4.87 -8.07
CA ASP A 38 -5.89 6.29 -7.86
C ASP A 38 -5.46 6.54 -6.41
N TYR A 39 -6.16 5.97 -5.44
CA TYR A 39 -5.81 6.08 -4.02
C TYR A 39 -4.42 5.51 -3.73
N ILE A 40 -4.13 4.30 -4.22
CA ILE A 40 -2.85 3.62 -3.97
C ILE A 40 -1.69 4.39 -4.61
N HIS A 41 -1.86 4.84 -5.86
CA HIS A 41 -0.82 5.58 -6.57
C HIS A 41 -0.56 6.97 -5.98
N ASN A 42 -1.59 7.66 -5.49
CA ASN A 42 -1.43 8.99 -4.88
C ASN A 42 -1.02 8.96 -3.40
N ASN A 43 -1.18 7.83 -2.69
CA ASN A 43 -0.85 7.75 -1.26
C ASN A 43 0.58 8.23 -0.90
N PRO A 44 1.64 7.92 -1.69
CA PRO A 44 2.98 8.47 -1.44
C PRO A 44 3.07 9.99 -1.57
N VAL A 45 2.27 10.60 -2.45
CA VAL A 45 2.20 12.06 -2.64
C VAL A 45 1.46 12.71 -1.47
N GLU A 46 0.28 12.21 -1.13
CA GLU A 46 -0.52 12.69 0.01
C GLU A 46 0.21 12.56 1.35
N SER A 47 1.04 11.53 1.49
CA SER A 47 1.89 11.32 2.67
C SER A 47 3.15 12.21 2.69
N GLY A 48 3.41 12.97 1.61
CA GLY A 48 4.53 13.89 1.49
C GLY A 48 5.89 13.23 1.20
N PHE A 49 5.91 11.97 0.74
CA PHE A 49 7.16 11.29 0.44
C PHE A 49 7.75 11.68 -0.93
N VAL A 50 6.88 11.94 -1.91
CA VAL A 50 7.26 12.28 -3.29
C VAL A 50 6.36 13.37 -3.86
N LYS A 51 6.80 14.02 -4.94
CA LYS A 51 6.02 15.07 -5.61
C LYS A 51 5.07 14.53 -6.69
N ALA A 52 5.39 13.38 -7.28
CA ALA A 52 4.53 12.71 -8.25
C ALA A 52 4.38 11.20 -7.93
N PRO A 53 3.25 10.56 -8.29
CA PRO A 53 3.03 9.13 -8.06
C PRO A 53 4.13 8.24 -8.66
N ILE A 54 4.58 8.58 -9.87
CA ILE A 54 5.62 7.84 -10.60
C ILE A 54 7.00 7.94 -9.93
N ASP A 55 7.25 8.90 -9.05
CA ASP A 55 8.53 9.01 -8.35
C ASP A 55 8.67 7.93 -7.26
N TRP A 56 7.55 7.31 -6.85
CA TRP A 56 7.58 6.26 -5.85
C TRP A 56 8.07 4.94 -6.45
N LYS A 57 9.34 4.61 -6.19
CA LYS A 57 10.01 3.41 -6.69
C LYS A 57 9.24 2.10 -6.45
N TYR A 58 8.54 2.00 -5.32
CA TYR A 58 7.87 0.77 -4.90
C TYR A 58 6.35 0.83 -5.14
N SER A 59 5.95 1.28 -6.33
CA SER A 59 4.55 1.35 -6.77
C SER A 59 4.45 1.01 -8.26
N SER A 60 3.31 0.46 -8.67
CA SER A 60 3.00 0.19 -10.08
C SER A 60 2.62 1.43 -10.89
N ALA A 61 2.65 2.63 -10.30
CA ALA A 61 2.26 3.88 -10.97
C ALA A 61 3.03 4.11 -12.29
N ARG A 62 4.31 3.71 -12.37
CA ARG A 62 5.13 3.77 -13.59
C ARG A 62 4.67 2.81 -14.68
N ASN A 63 4.25 1.61 -14.29
CA ASN A 63 3.81 0.59 -15.23
C ASN A 63 2.56 1.01 -16.02
N TYR A 64 1.71 1.85 -15.43
CA TYR A 64 0.56 2.48 -16.10
C TYR A 64 0.95 3.55 -17.12
N GLN A 65 2.25 3.86 -17.24
CA GLN A 65 2.85 4.74 -18.24
C GLN A 65 3.81 3.95 -19.15
N ASP A 66 3.63 2.63 -19.23
CA ASP A 66 4.47 1.69 -19.97
C ASP A 66 5.95 1.68 -19.52
N ASP A 67 6.26 2.20 -18.32
CA ASP A 67 7.59 2.16 -17.71
C ASP A 67 7.71 0.95 -16.78
N GLN A 68 8.38 -0.10 -17.27
CA GLN A 68 8.67 -1.35 -16.56
C GLN A 68 10.10 -1.37 -15.98
N THR A 69 10.84 -0.25 -15.96
CA THR A 69 12.28 -0.24 -15.64
C THR A 69 12.62 -0.61 -14.20
N VAL A 70 11.69 -0.43 -13.26
CA VAL A 70 11.92 -0.65 -11.82
C VAL A 70 11.38 -2.00 -11.36
N LEU A 71 10.20 -2.37 -11.86
CA LEU A 71 9.49 -3.59 -11.49
C LEU A 71 8.68 -4.02 -12.72
N GLU A 72 8.97 -5.20 -13.24
CA GLU A 72 8.16 -5.82 -14.30
C GLU A 72 6.88 -6.39 -13.69
N ILE A 73 5.75 -6.16 -14.37
CA ILE A 73 4.46 -6.73 -14.01
C ILE A 73 4.05 -7.74 -15.09
N ASP A 74 3.77 -8.96 -14.66
CA ASP A 74 3.16 -9.97 -15.53
C ASP A 74 1.70 -9.58 -15.82
N ILE A 75 1.35 -9.53 -17.10
CA ILE A 75 -0.01 -9.24 -17.60
C ILE A 75 -0.70 -10.55 -17.99
#